data_AF-A0AAN5HZS0-F1
#
_entry.id   AF-A0AAN5HZS0-F1
#
_cell.length_a   1.000
_cell.length_b   1.000
_cell.length_c   1.000
_cell.angle_alpha   90.00
_cell.angle_beta   90.00
_cell.angle_gamma   90.00
#
_symmetry.space_group_name_H-M   'P 1'
#
loop_
_entity.id
_entity.type
_entity.pdbx_description
1 polymer ?
#
loop_
_entity_poly.entity_id
_entity_poly.type
_entity_poly.pdbx_seq_one_letter_code
_entity_poly.pdbx_strand_id
1 'polypeptide(L)'
;LNVEFGFVDSLRKDAPQPIANVDSTENRLVSTINLGRARAENAVMQDVQLRTDGAKSTLLEAATVSHRIGCSFEFYSQPLSCDLTNGQDFSVVMIGEDDTGNTFQRYTTSLCDKWYICQNGGVYSNGQCLCADYYFGDECERIMCQNGGELASDGTCSCPQTFGGAACQFVQCPAHTALAYSNRQKALVLLIEKSVTMVDAIKGLSSYIQPILREMDTRHPGWIVQIIVQSFTLDGEIDEVAIFHDSFQLSVYLENLATDSKGRPGACQMPIWKALHTLVASDFAEDYLAGSEVLIVSAAAPDDADIDSIHKTMEMFDIQSPIVDYIHVDTPDCPVDEWQKDLKDFANFLSTTGGLVFRVSSKQIGTSLEDLLPNRYAPQRISYSDPLNCKDNDIYVQVDSGMSSVYILVGGPWSMNSLKIVQPNGEETFATSLWNSQEQCFWTFTPQSPGIYTITINSSNEACFPVVYGSGRLVDSGSPLPQAAQVFSGFIQHYNYLDTPKPFAELGVVNFPVFHVYEEPGAMKPTRTLLYSTRISRQTIDGKLEESYTSDVDPRDACSYSYVGKGFTCLEENDVITLSVSGVDAYNQPFTRQSTTYCKKPGSV
;
A
#
# COMPACT_ATOMS: atom_id res chain seq x y z
N LEU A 1 58.26 -12.07 32.76
CA LEU A 1 56.87 -11.73 33.15
C LEU A 1 56.36 -10.64 32.21
N ASN A 2 55.41 -11.01 31.36
CA ASN A 2 54.71 -10.16 30.41
C ASN A 2 53.29 -9.90 30.92
N VAL A 3 52.76 -8.70 30.69
CA VAL A 3 51.37 -8.37 30.98
C VAL A 3 50.70 -8.06 29.65
N GLU A 4 49.77 -8.91 29.25
CA GLU A 4 48.91 -8.64 28.11
C GLU A 4 47.64 -7.97 28.63
N PHE A 5 47.22 -6.89 27.98
CA PHE A 5 46.10 -6.10 28.45
C PHE A 5 45.34 -5.49 27.26
N GLY A 6 44.16 -4.97 27.56
CA GLY A 6 43.46 -3.98 26.75
C GLY A 6 42.17 -3.57 27.44
N PHE A 7 41.27 -2.93 26.72
CA PHE A 7 40.03 -2.36 27.25
C PHE A 7 38.80 -3.13 26.78
N VAL A 8 37.80 -3.20 27.64
CA VAL A 8 36.43 -3.67 27.36
C VAL A 8 35.42 -2.70 27.95
N ASP A 9 34.23 -2.62 27.38
CA ASP A 9 33.14 -1.72 27.80
C ASP A 9 32.03 -2.47 28.56
N SER A 10 32.26 -3.73 28.89
CA SER A 10 31.32 -4.60 29.58
C SER A 10 32.05 -5.69 30.35
N LEU A 11 31.55 -6.00 31.55
CA LEU A 11 32.10 -7.05 32.41
C LEU A 11 32.09 -8.45 31.78
N ARG A 12 31.21 -8.68 30.78
CA ARG A 12 31.05 -9.99 30.11
C ARG A 12 31.98 -10.18 28.91
N LYS A 13 32.69 -9.14 28.47
CA LYS A 13 33.61 -9.23 27.32
C LYS A 13 35.00 -9.69 27.77
N ASP A 14 35.61 -10.53 26.94
CA ASP A 14 36.95 -11.11 27.16
C ASP A 14 37.86 -10.98 25.92
N ALA A 15 37.40 -10.24 24.91
CA ALA A 15 38.18 -9.85 23.75
C ALA A 15 38.50 -8.35 23.86
N PRO A 16 39.65 -7.97 24.43
CA PRO A 16 39.97 -6.57 24.66
C PRO A 16 40.42 -5.84 23.40
N GLN A 17 40.13 -4.53 23.36
CA GLN A 17 40.64 -3.59 22.37
C GLN A 17 41.91 -2.89 22.88
N PRO A 18 42.85 -2.50 22.00
CA PRO A 18 44.06 -1.80 22.42
C PRO A 18 43.83 -0.35 22.88
N ILE A 19 42.61 0.17 22.69
CA ILE A 19 42.20 1.55 22.96
C ILE A 19 40.95 1.57 23.85
N ALA A 20 40.69 2.64 24.60
CA ALA A 20 39.47 2.82 25.40
C ALA A 20 38.33 3.44 24.56
N ASN A 21 37.06 3.08 24.83
CA ASN A 21 35.90 3.56 24.06
C ASN A 21 35.48 4.95 24.53
N VAL A 22 35.67 5.98 23.71
CA VAL A 22 35.32 7.35 24.12
C VAL A 22 33.84 7.54 24.48
N ASP A 23 32.93 6.73 23.94
CA ASP A 23 31.48 6.87 24.20
C ASP A 23 30.95 5.90 25.29
N SER A 24 31.83 5.15 25.97
CA SER A 24 31.44 4.23 27.05
C SER A 24 31.76 4.78 28.44
N THR A 25 30.80 4.69 29.35
CA THR A 25 31.02 4.97 30.79
C THR A 25 31.49 3.73 31.57
N GLU A 26 31.63 2.59 30.90
CA GLU A 26 31.96 1.29 31.50
C GLU A 26 33.30 0.74 30.98
N ASN A 27 34.17 1.60 30.44
CA ASN A 27 35.53 1.18 30.05
C ASN A 27 36.27 0.55 31.22
N ARG A 28 36.83 -0.62 31.00
CA ARG A 28 37.59 -1.38 31.99
C ARG A 28 38.83 -1.92 31.34
N LEU A 29 39.95 -1.84 32.03
CA LEU A 29 41.14 -2.55 31.65
C LEU A 29 40.99 -4.01 32.06
N VAL A 30 41.23 -4.92 31.12
CA VAL A 30 41.38 -6.35 31.39
C VAL A 30 42.81 -6.77 31.08
N SER A 31 43.35 -7.70 31.86
CA SER A 31 44.73 -8.16 31.71
C SER A 31 44.94 -9.63 32.08
N THR A 32 46.03 -10.20 31.58
CA THR A 32 46.56 -11.52 31.96
C THR A 32 48.07 -11.41 32.16
N ILE A 33 48.63 -12.25 33.04
CA ILE A 33 50.05 -12.25 33.39
C ILE A 33 50.70 -13.54 32.89
N ASN A 34 51.70 -13.40 32.02
CA ASN A 34 52.37 -14.53 31.36
C ASN A 34 53.86 -14.63 31.75
N LEU A 35 54.32 -15.85 32.00
CA LEU A 35 55.73 -16.24 32.14
C LEU A 35 56.17 -17.01 30.89
N GLY A 36 56.70 -16.27 29.91
CA GLY A 36 57.02 -16.86 28.60
C GLY A 36 55.75 -17.18 27.84
N ARG A 37 55.51 -18.47 27.55
CA ARG A 37 54.28 -18.96 26.89
C ARG A 37 53.24 -19.53 27.85
N ALA A 38 53.58 -19.64 29.15
CA ALA A 38 52.70 -20.15 30.17
C ALA A 38 52.10 -18.99 30.97
N ARG A 39 50.86 -19.16 31.42
CA ARG A 39 50.21 -18.23 32.33
C ARG A 39 50.85 -18.33 33.72
N ALA A 40 51.01 -17.21 34.40
CA ALA A 40 51.48 -17.18 35.79
C ALA A 40 50.37 -17.67 36.72
N GLU A 41 50.68 -18.61 37.63
CA GLU A 41 49.66 -19.26 38.46
C GLU A 41 49.33 -18.48 39.73
N ASN A 42 50.30 -17.76 40.31
CA ASN A 42 50.17 -17.09 41.61
C ASN A 42 50.33 -15.57 41.52
N ALA A 43 50.68 -15.03 40.35
CA ALA A 43 50.80 -13.60 40.13
C ALA A 43 49.43 -12.92 40.23
N VAL A 44 49.41 -11.72 40.79
CA VAL A 44 48.17 -10.93 40.96
C VAL A 44 48.34 -9.53 40.41
N MET A 45 47.31 -9.03 39.74
CA MET A 45 47.19 -7.61 39.39
C MET A 45 46.46 -6.88 40.52
N GLN A 46 47.02 -5.76 40.98
CA GLN A 46 46.51 -5.03 42.14
C GLN A 46 45.78 -3.75 41.72
N ASP A 47 46.46 -2.88 40.97
CA ASP A 47 45.92 -1.61 40.52
C ASP A 47 46.40 -1.21 39.12
N VAL A 48 45.61 -0.35 38.49
CA VAL A 48 45.93 0.29 37.21
C VAL A 48 45.80 1.81 37.38
N GLN A 49 46.73 2.56 36.80
CA GLN A 49 46.75 4.01 36.79
C GLN A 49 46.77 4.53 35.36
N LEU A 50 45.91 5.51 35.08
CA LEU A 50 45.94 6.30 33.86
C LEU A 50 46.73 7.58 34.12
N ARG A 51 47.69 7.92 33.26
CA ARG A 51 48.53 9.12 33.38
C ARG A 51 48.60 9.85 32.05
N THR A 52 48.83 11.16 32.05
CA THR A 52 49.03 11.92 30.81
C THR A 52 50.28 11.44 30.06
N ASP A 53 50.21 11.26 28.74
CA ASP A 53 51.37 10.90 27.92
C ASP A 53 52.23 12.13 27.58
N GLY A 54 52.91 12.67 28.59
CA GLY A 54 53.75 13.86 28.46
C GLY A 54 54.81 13.93 29.55
N ALA A 55 55.74 14.87 29.45
CA ALA A 55 56.94 14.93 30.31
C ALA A 55 56.65 15.01 31.83
N LYS A 56 55.43 15.41 32.22
CA LYS A 56 54.99 15.49 33.61
C LYS A 56 54.32 14.21 34.14
N SER A 57 53.85 13.31 33.27
CA SER A 57 53.16 12.06 33.60
C SER A 57 52.18 12.17 34.78
N THR A 58 51.28 13.17 34.70
CA THR A 58 50.31 13.47 35.76
C THR A 58 49.30 12.33 35.89
N LEU A 59 49.01 11.89 37.10
CA LEU A 59 47.96 10.90 37.37
C LEU A 59 46.58 11.47 37.01
N LEU A 60 45.86 10.78 36.13
CA LEU A 60 44.49 11.11 35.72
C LEU A 60 43.48 10.36 36.59
N GLU A 61 43.61 9.04 36.67
CA GLU A 61 42.71 8.15 37.42
C GLU A 61 43.48 6.91 37.87
N ALA A 62 43.00 6.25 38.93
CA ALA A 62 43.49 4.95 39.35
C ALA A 62 42.30 4.04 39.71
N ALA A 63 42.39 2.78 39.33
CA ALA A 63 41.36 1.78 39.58
C ALA A 63 41.97 0.52 40.20
N THR A 64 41.24 -0.07 41.14
CA THR A 64 41.58 -1.40 41.67
C THR A 64 41.20 -2.48 40.67
N VAL A 65 41.95 -3.59 40.70
CA VAL A 65 41.75 -4.73 39.83
C VAL A 65 41.21 -5.92 40.62
N SER A 66 40.34 -6.70 40.00
CA SER A 66 39.71 -7.90 40.56
C SER A 66 39.90 -9.09 39.62
N HIS A 67 39.68 -10.30 40.13
CA HIS A 67 39.88 -11.54 39.38
C HIS A 67 38.56 -12.11 38.82
N ARG A 68 38.58 -12.64 37.60
CA ARG A 68 37.48 -13.32 36.89
C ARG A 68 37.83 -14.77 36.62
N ILE A 69 36.89 -15.67 36.87
CA ILE A 69 37.07 -17.10 36.67
C ILE A 69 36.58 -17.48 35.26
N GLY A 70 37.38 -18.25 34.52
CA GLY A 70 37.01 -18.77 33.20
C GLY A 70 37.26 -17.83 32.02
N CYS A 71 37.89 -16.67 32.26
CA CYS A 71 38.29 -15.70 31.25
C CYS A 71 39.76 -15.90 30.83
N SER A 72 40.04 -15.58 29.57
CA SER A 72 41.38 -15.48 28.97
C SER A 72 42.14 -14.29 29.55
N PHE A 73 41.44 -13.18 29.84
CA PHE A 73 41.95 -12.04 30.60
C PHE A 73 41.34 -12.05 32.01
N GLU A 74 42.02 -12.70 32.94
CA GLU A 74 41.50 -12.97 34.28
C GLU A 74 41.45 -11.77 35.20
N PHE A 75 42.18 -10.70 34.92
CA PHE A 75 42.17 -9.49 35.75
C PHE A 75 41.30 -8.42 35.08
N TYR A 76 40.48 -7.70 35.84
CA TYR A 76 39.65 -6.61 35.34
C TYR A 76 39.58 -5.43 36.32
N SER A 77 39.56 -4.20 35.81
CA SER A 77 39.49 -3.00 36.63
C SER A 77 38.06 -2.56 36.97
N GLN A 78 37.95 -1.65 37.94
CA GLN A 78 36.80 -0.74 38.03
C GLN A 78 36.67 0.11 36.75
N PRO A 79 35.49 0.72 36.47
CA PRO A 79 35.33 1.60 35.33
C PRO A 79 36.37 2.73 35.33
N LEU A 80 36.81 3.10 34.14
CA LEU A 80 37.77 4.16 33.86
C LEU A 80 37.11 5.16 32.91
N SER A 81 37.32 6.46 33.12
CA SER A 81 36.70 7.50 32.29
C SER A 81 37.63 8.04 31.21
N CYS A 82 37.15 8.05 29.97
CA CYS A 82 37.84 8.68 28.85
C CYS A 82 37.84 10.20 28.93
N ASP A 83 36.88 10.83 29.64
CA ASP A 83 36.76 12.28 29.75
C ASP A 83 38.02 12.92 30.38
N LEU A 84 38.68 12.18 31.26
CA LEU A 84 39.88 12.64 31.97
C LEU A 84 41.09 12.79 31.05
N THR A 85 41.05 12.17 29.86
CA THR A 85 42.16 12.21 28.88
C THR A 85 42.09 13.44 27.98
N ASN A 86 40.95 14.14 27.92
CA ASN A 86 40.69 15.25 27.00
C ASN A 86 41.02 14.91 25.52
N GLY A 87 40.84 13.64 25.11
CA GLY A 87 41.12 13.18 23.76
C GLY A 87 42.61 13.11 23.40
N GLN A 88 43.50 13.15 24.39
CA GLN A 88 44.94 12.94 24.21
C GLN A 88 45.34 11.50 24.54
N ASP A 89 46.45 11.05 23.97
CA ASP A 89 47.09 9.78 24.34
C ASP A 89 47.42 9.79 25.85
N PHE A 90 47.27 8.63 26.48
CA PHE A 90 47.52 8.45 27.90
C PHE A 90 48.36 7.20 28.15
N SER A 91 49.14 7.25 29.22
CA SER A 91 49.91 6.13 29.72
C SER A 91 49.05 5.24 30.62
N VAL A 92 49.17 3.94 30.45
CA VAL A 92 48.59 2.91 31.32
C VAL A 92 49.71 2.29 32.13
N VAL A 93 49.63 2.42 33.45
CA VAL A 93 50.56 1.82 34.40
C VAL A 93 49.86 0.71 35.16
N MET A 94 50.38 -0.51 35.03
CA MET A 94 49.84 -1.72 35.67
C MET A 94 50.78 -2.17 36.78
N ILE A 95 50.24 -2.37 37.98
CA ILE A 95 51.00 -2.74 39.18
C ILE A 95 50.44 -4.05 39.73
N GLY A 96 51.36 -4.96 40.06
CA GLY A 96 51.02 -6.28 40.57
C GLY A 96 52.16 -6.94 41.32
N GLU A 97 51.93 -8.18 41.70
CA GLU A 97 52.88 -9.04 42.42
C GLU A 97 53.11 -10.31 41.60
N ASP A 98 54.37 -10.73 41.46
CA ASP A 98 54.72 -11.96 40.74
C ASP A 98 54.54 -13.23 41.60
N ASP A 99 54.78 -14.40 41.00
CA ASP A 99 54.64 -15.69 41.69
C ASP A 99 55.58 -15.88 42.91
N THR A 100 56.55 -14.97 43.11
CA THR A 100 57.52 -14.99 44.21
C THR A 100 57.26 -13.93 45.28
N GLY A 101 56.17 -13.17 45.15
CA GLY A 101 55.80 -12.11 46.06
C GLY A 101 56.50 -10.77 45.82
N ASN A 102 57.19 -10.61 44.69
CA ASN A 102 57.85 -9.35 44.36
C ASN A 102 56.91 -8.45 43.56
N THR A 103 56.83 -7.18 43.95
CA THR A 103 56.05 -6.17 43.23
C THR A 103 56.68 -5.86 41.88
N PHE A 104 55.86 -5.75 40.84
CA PHE A 104 56.27 -5.30 39.52
C PHE A 104 55.40 -4.15 39.02
N GLN A 105 55.95 -3.39 38.08
CA GLN A 105 55.23 -2.36 37.33
C GLN A 105 55.45 -2.58 35.83
N ARG A 106 54.41 -2.37 35.03
CA ARG A 106 54.47 -2.28 33.56
C ARG A 106 53.84 -0.98 33.09
N TYR A 107 54.37 -0.44 32.01
CA TYR A 107 53.98 0.82 31.40
C TYR A 107 53.76 0.61 29.91
N THR A 108 52.73 1.26 29.37
CA THR A 108 52.38 1.29 27.96
C THR A 108 51.54 2.54 27.68
N THR A 109 51.24 2.82 26.42
CA THR A 109 50.37 3.92 26.00
C THR A 109 49.09 3.37 25.36
N SER A 110 48.03 4.16 25.45
CA SER A 110 46.72 3.92 24.85
C SER A 110 46.08 5.26 24.53
N LEU A 111 44.98 5.25 23.79
CA LEU A 111 44.17 6.42 23.50
C LEU A 111 42.69 6.10 23.71
N CYS A 112 41.87 7.14 23.72
CA CYS A 112 40.41 7.03 23.72
C CYS A 112 39.90 7.31 22.31
N ASP A 113 39.23 6.34 21.71
CA ASP A 113 38.62 6.46 20.38
C ASP A 113 37.39 5.55 20.28
N LYS A 114 36.59 5.71 19.24
CA LYS A 114 35.39 4.90 19.01
C LYS A 114 35.77 3.52 18.53
N TRP A 115 35.21 2.48 19.17
CA TRP A 115 35.52 1.09 18.82
C TRP A 115 34.74 0.57 17.63
N TYR A 116 33.45 0.91 17.56
CA TYR A 116 32.54 0.21 16.67
C TYR A 116 32.22 1.03 15.43
N ILE A 117 32.38 0.38 14.27
CA ILE A 117 31.76 0.81 13.02
C ILE A 117 30.60 -0.15 12.78
N CYS A 118 29.37 0.31 13.02
CA CYS A 118 28.20 -0.54 12.83
C CYS A 118 27.99 -0.86 11.34
N GLN A 119 27.88 -2.15 11.04
CA GLN A 119 27.68 -2.69 9.71
C GLN A 119 26.19 -2.98 9.48
N ASN A 120 25.81 -3.28 8.22
CA ASN A 120 24.50 -3.80 7.84
C ASN A 120 23.29 -2.97 8.34
N GLY A 121 23.43 -1.64 8.35
CA GLY A 121 22.37 -0.73 8.80
C GLY A 121 22.23 -0.60 10.32
N GLY A 122 23.17 -1.14 11.09
CA GLY A 122 23.25 -0.91 12.53
C GLY A 122 23.50 0.56 12.87
N VAL A 123 22.94 1.01 13.99
CA VAL A 123 23.05 2.39 14.49
C VAL A 123 23.91 2.39 15.75
N TYR A 124 24.96 3.20 15.75
CA TYR A 124 25.81 3.36 16.93
C TYR A 124 25.09 4.18 18.01
N SER A 125 24.96 3.63 19.21
CA SER A 125 24.31 4.29 20.34
C SER A 125 24.91 3.84 21.68
N ASN A 126 25.30 4.79 22.53
CA ASN A 126 25.82 4.55 23.88
C ASN A 126 26.96 3.51 23.95
N GLY A 127 27.97 3.65 23.08
CA GLY A 127 29.15 2.79 23.09
C GLY A 127 28.96 1.42 22.45
N GLN A 128 27.81 1.11 21.83
CA GLN A 128 27.52 -0.18 21.19
C GLN A 128 26.75 0.00 19.87
N CYS A 129 26.76 -1.02 19.01
CA CYS A 129 25.91 -1.07 17.83
C CYS A 129 24.53 -1.66 18.14
N LEU A 130 23.48 -0.93 17.77
CA LEU A 130 22.11 -1.42 17.74
C LEU A 130 21.84 -2.00 16.34
N CYS A 131 21.68 -3.32 16.25
CA CYS A 131 21.58 -3.99 14.95
C CYS A 131 20.19 -3.87 14.34
N ALA A 132 20.17 -3.70 13.02
CA ALA A 132 18.96 -3.86 12.22
C ALA A 132 18.47 -5.32 12.28
N ASP A 133 17.22 -5.54 11.88
CA ASP A 133 16.61 -6.86 11.88
C ASP A 133 17.48 -7.89 11.15
N TYR A 134 17.52 -9.10 11.72
CA TYR A 134 18.30 -10.23 11.22
C TYR A 134 19.82 -10.09 11.30
N TYR A 135 20.37 -9.02 11.88
CA TYR A 135 21.81 -8.89 12.13
C TYR A 135 22.13 -8.90 13.64
N PHE A 136 23.34 -9.32 13.97
CA PHE A 136 23.85 -9.39 15.33
C PHE A 136 25.39 -9.34 15.35
N GLY A 137 25.95 -9.24 16.56
CA GLY A 137 27.38 -9.03 16.78
C GLY A 137 27.65 -7.64 17.35
N ASP A 138 28.86 -7.42 17.83
CA ASP A 138 29.25 -6.14 18.44
C ASP A 138 29.26 -5.00 17.39
N GLU A 139 29.45 -5.35 16.11
CA GLU A 139 29.40 -4.43 14.96
C GLU A 139 28.23 -4.73 14.01
N CYS A 140 27.29 -5.60 14.39
CA CYS A 140 26.23 -6.09 13.51
C CYS A 140 26.76 -6.80 12.25
N GLU A 141 27.94 -7.41 12.38
CA GLU A 141 28.69 -8.02 11.29
C GLU A 141 28.17 -9.41 10.89
N ARG A 142 27.30 -10.02 11.71
CA ARG A 142 26.78 -11.37 11.50
C ARG A 142 25.31 -11.33 11.15
N ILE A 143 24.91 -12.20 10.24
CA ILE A 143 23.52 -12.34 9.78
C ILE A 143 22.87 -13.60 10.37
N MET A 144 21.59 -13.51 10.69
CA MET A 144 20.75 -14.62 11.14
C MET A 144 19.82 -15.04 10.00
N CYS A 145 20.14 -16.17 9.36
CA CYS A 145 19.30 -16.72 8.30
C CYS A 145 17.94 -17.18 8.83
N GLN A 146 16.88 -16.80 8.12
CA GLN A 146 15.49 -17.10 8.44
C GLN A 146 14.96 -18.20 7.52
N ASN A 147 13.76 -18.71 7.85
CA ASN A 147 12.98 -19.62 6.99
C ASN A 147 13.75 -20.86 6.51
N GLY A 148 14.66 -21.39 7.34
CA GLY A 148 15.48 -22.56 7.01
C GLY A 148 16.68 -22.26 6.11
N GLY A 149 17.05 -20.99 5.92
CA GLY A 149 18.29 -20.61 5.26
C GLY A 149 19.52 -21.03 6.07
N GLU A 150 20.60 -21.37 5.35
CA GLU A 150 21.87 -21.81 5.94
C GLU A 150 22.95 -20.75 5.75
N LEU A 151 23.78 -20.53 6.78
CA LEU A 151 24.89 -19.59 6.70
C LEU A 151 26.01 -20.18 5.82
N ALA A 152 26.27 -19.54 4.69
CA ALA A 152 27.32 -19.91 3.76
C ALA A 152 28.71 -19.50 4.29
N SER A 153 29.77 -20.07 3.71
CA SER A 153 31.16 -19.84 4.12
C SER A 153 31.63 -18.39 3.93
N ASP A 154 30.96 -17.61 3.08
CA ASP A 154 31.25 -16.19 2.84
C ASP A 154 30.50 -15.24 3.79
N GLY A 155 29.72 -15.79 4.74
CA GLY A 155 28.95 -15.00 5.70
C GLY A 155 27.57 -14.56 5.20
N THR A 156 27.13 -15.02 4.03
CA THR A 156 25.77 -14.75 3.50
C THR A 156 24.80 -15.90 3.80
N CYS A 157 23.50 -15.66 3.66
CA CYS A 157 22.50 -16.73 3.79
C CYS A 157 22.20 -17.39 2.44
N SER A 158 22.29 -18.72 2.40
CA SER A 158 21.79 -19.53 1.29
C SER A 158 20.33 -19.88 1.53
N CYS A 159 19.44 -19.36 0.67
CA CYS A 159 18.00 -19.48 0.86
C CYS A 159 17.39 -20.72 0.17
N PRO A 160 16.38 -21.36 0.79
CA PRO A 160 15.55 -22.36 0.12
C PRO A 160 14.80 -21.76 -1.08
N GLN A 161 14.34 -22.60 -2.02
CA GLN A 161 13.76 -22.14 -3.30
C GLN A 161 12.56 -21.19 -3.21
N THR A 162 11.84 -21.14 -2.09
CA THR A 162 10.66 -20.28 -1.89
C THR A 162 10.93 -19.08 -1.00
N PHE A 163 12.19 -18.77 -0.70
CA PHE A 163 12.57 -17.64 0.13
C PHE A 163 13.76 -16.87 -0.47
N GLY A 164 13.75 -15.56 -0.27
CA GLY A 164 14.74 -14.63 -0.77
C GLY A 164 15.03 -13.50 0.24
N GLY A 165 15.81 -12.52 -0.19
CA GLY A 165 16.38 -11.49 0.68
C GLY A 165 17.69 -11.91 1.36
N ALA A 166 18.40 -10.92 1.91
CA ALA A 166 19.74 -11.12 2.48
C ALA A 166 19.78 -12.17 3.60
N ALA A 167 18.72 -12.24 4.41
CA ALA A 167 18.56 -13.19 5.51
C ALA A 167 17.52 -14.29 5.19
N CYS A 168 17.12 -14.47 3.92
CA CYS A 168 16.04 -15.38 3.53
C CYS A 168 14.69 -15.05 4.20
N GLN A 169 14.47 -13.77 4.53
CA GLN A 169 13.32 -13.31 5.28
C GLN A 169 12.06 -13.11 4.43
N PHE A 170 12.22 -12.95 3.11
CA PHE A 170 11.11 -12.69 2.20
C PHE A 170 10.67 -13.97 1.52
N VAL A 171 9.37 -14.12 1.32
CA VAL A 171 8.82 -15.19 0.50
C VAL A 171 9.13 -14.89 -0.96
N GLN A 172 9.62 -15.88 -1.69
CA GLN A 172 10.00 -15.75 -3.09
C GLN A 172 9.08 -16.59 -3.98
N CYS A 173 8.55 -15.96 -5.04
CA CYS A 173 7.70 -16.67 -6.00
C CYS A 173 8.56 -17.46 -7.01
N PRO A 174 8.23 -18.73 -7.28
CA PRO A 174 8.97 -19.56 -8.22
C PRO A 174 8.75 -19.14 -9.69
N ALA A 175 7.64 -18.46 -9.99
CA ALA A 175 7.34 -17.87 -11.29
C ALA A 175 6.54 -16.59 -11.09
N HIS A 176 6.87 -15.58 -11.88
CA HIS A 176 6.10 -14.33 -11.95
C HIS A 176 4.82 -14.52 -12.74
N THR A 177 3.73 -13.92 -12.30
CA THR A 177 2.55 -13.76 -13.16
C THR A 177 2.84 -12.68 -14.20
N ALA A 178 2.65 -12.97 -15.48
CA ALA A 178 2.90 -12.06 -16.60
C ALA A 178 1.83 -10.94 -16.74
N LEU A 179 1.38 -10.37 -15.62
CA LEU A 179 0.42 -9.26 -15.60
C LEU A 179 1.16 -7.94 -15.83
N ALA A 180 0.80 -7.24 -16.91
CA ALA A 180 1.29 -5.91 -17.18
C ALA A 180 0.21 -4.89 -16.79
N TYR A 181 0.46 -4.11 -15.75
CA TYR A 181 -0.40 -2.98 -15.40
C TYR A 181 -0.02 -1.78 -16.26
N SER A 182 -1.02 -1.02 -16.66
CA SER A 182 -0.85 0.21 -17.44
C SER A 182 -2.13 1.03 -17.30
N ASN A 183 -1.97 2.35 -17.23
CA ASN A 183 -3.09 3.30 -17.33
C ASN A 183 -3.29 3.82 -18.76
N ARG A 184 -2.52 3.32 -19.72
CA ARG A 184 -2.57 3.72 -21.13
C ARG A 184 -3.25 2.64 -21.98
N GLN A 185 -3.68 3.05 -23.18
CA GLN A 185 -4.23 2.16 -24.22
C GLN A 185 -5.48 1.40 -23.77
N LYS A 186 -6.33 2.07 -23.01
CA LYS A 186 -7.61 1.54 -22.52
C LYS A 186 -8.74 1.80 -23.51
N ALA A 187 -9.83 1.08 -23.30
CA ALA A 187 -11.09 1.29 -23.99
C ALA A 187 -12.09 2.04 -23.11
N LEU A 188 -12.95 2.82 -23.75
CA LEU A 188 -14.21 3.29 -23.18
C LEU A 188 -15.35 2.46 -23.80
N VAL A 189 -16.03 1.67 -22.99
CA VAL A 189 -17.12 0.79 -23.43
C VAL A 189 -18.45 1.39 -22.98
N LEU A 190 -19.38 1.56 -23.91
CA LEU A 190 -20.73 2.04 -23.65
C LEU A 190 -21.70 0.86 -23.83
N LEU A 191 -22.23 0.33 -22.73
CA LEU A 191 -23.29 -0.67 -22.72
C LEU A 191 -24.63 0.04 -22.54
N ILE A 192 -25.35 0.26 -23.65
CA ILE A 192 -26.48 1.20 -23.71
C ILE A 192 -27.81 0.45 -23.80
N GLU A 193 -28.76 0.82 -22.95
CA GLU A 193 -30.15 0.40 -23.07
C GLU A 193 -30.79 0.96 -24.36
N LYS A 194 -31.26 0.08 -25.24
CA LYS A 194 -31.91 0.43 -26.51
C LYS A 194 -33.43 0.43 -26.38
N SER A 195 -33.97 1.54 -25.91
CA SER A 195 -35.40 1.67 -25.62
C SER A 195 -35.93 3.09 -25.81
N VAL A 196 -37.26 3.23 -25.92
CA VAL A 196 -37.92 4.52 -26.10
C VAL A 196 -37.66 5.49 -24.94
N THR A 197 -37.43 5.01 -23.72
CA THR A 197 -37.12 5.81 -22.53
C THR A 197 -35.74 6.45 -22.60
N MET A 198 -34.82 5.87 -23.38
CA MET A 198 -33.43 6.31 -23.49
C MET A 198 -33.14 7.26 -24.66
N VAL A 199 -34.13 7.52 -25.53
CA VAL A 199 -33.93 8.30 -26.77
C VAL A 199 -33.29 9.67 -26.50
N ASP A 200 -33.79 10.41 -25.51
CA ASP A 200 -33.26 11.74 -25.19
C ASP A 200 -31.84 11.67 -24.60
N ALA A 201 -31.57 10.67 -23.77
CA ALA A 201 -30.25 10.46 -23.17
C ALA A 201 -29.21 10.07 -24.23
N ILE A 202 -29.54 9.15 -25.15
CA ILE A 202 -28.64 8.73 -26.22
C ILE A 202 -28.34 9.91 -27.16
N LYS A 203 -29.32 10.79 -27.44
CA LYS A 203 -29.08 12.04 -28.18
C LYS A 203 -28.20 13.04 -27.43
N GLY A 204 -28.42 13.18 -26.13
CA GLY A 204 -27.57 13.98 -25.26
C GLY A 204 -26.12 13.50 -25.32
N LEU A 205 -25.91 12.18 -25.21
CA LEU A 205 -24.60 11.55 -25.35
C LEU A 205 -24.01 11.77 -26.74
N SER A 206 -24.76 11.52 -27.81
CA SER A 206 -24.36 11.79 -29.21
C SER A 206 -23.82 13.21 -29.39
N SER A 207 -24.49 14.20 -28.80
CA SER A 207 -24.13 15.62 -28.91
C SER A 207 -22.85 15.98 -28.15
N TYR A 208 -22.55 15.27 -27.06
CA TYR A 208 -21.45 15.59 -26.15
C TYR A 208 -20.27 14.62 -26.20
N ILE A 209 -20.39 13.48 -26.89
CA ILE A 209 -19.34 12.47 -26.91
C ILE A 209 -18.02 13.02 -27.47
N GLN A 210 -18.07 13.93 -28.46
CA GLN A 210 -16.86 14.56 -28.98
C GLN A 210 -16.17 15.48 -27.94
N PRO A 211 -16.88 16.43 -27.29
CA PRO A 211 -16.33 17.17 -26.15
C PRO A 211 -15.75 16.28 -25.04
N ILE A 212 -16.51 15.26 -24.60
CA ILE A 212 -16.10 14.31 -23.55
C ILE A 212 -14.74 13.70 -23.88
N LEU A 213 -14.61 13.08 -25.06
CA LEU A 213 -13.38 12.40 -25.48
C LEU A 213 -12.22 13.38 -25.63
N ARG A 214 -12.50 14.60 -26.10
CA ARG A 214 -11.48 15.65 -26.20
C ARG A 214 -10.96 16.07 -24.83
N GLU A 215 -11.83 16.25 -23.84
CA GLU A 215 -11.41 16.60 -22.49
C GLU A 215 -10.65 15.46 -21.81
N MET A 216 -11.08 14.21 -22.01
CA MET A 216 -10.35 13.03 -21.54
C MET A 216 -8.94 12.97 -22.14
N ASP A 217 -8.79 13.12 -23.46
CA ASP A 217 -7.48 13.12 -24.13
C ASP A 217 -6.62 14.32 -23.72
N THR A 218 -7.23 15.49 -23.54
CA THR A 218 -6.51 16.71 -23.12
C THR A 218 -5.92 16.57 -21.72
N ARG A 219 -6.66 15.98 -20.78
CA ARG A 219 -6.18 15.77 -19.41
C ARG A 219 -5.31 14.53 -19.27
N HIS A 220 -5.61 13.49 -20.03
CA HIS A 220 -4.97 12.18 -19.94
C HIS A 220 -4.62 11.61 -21.34
N PRO A 221 -3.61 12.18 -22.03
CA PRO A 221 -3.25 11.73 -23.37
C PRO A 221 -2.89 10.25 -23.45
N GLY A 222 -3.51 9.52 -24.38
CA GLY A 222 -3.26 8.10 -24.59
C GLY A 222 -3.85 7.17 -23.50
N TRP A 223 -4.69 7.68 -22.62
CA TRP A 223 -5.48 6.85 -21.70
C TRP A 223 -6.49 6.00 -22.48
N ILE A 224 -7.47 6.64 -23.14
CA ILE A 224 -8.48 5.97 -23.97
C ILE A 224 -8.08 6.05 -25.43
N VAL A 225 -7.94 4.91 -26.10
CA VAL A 225 -7.58 4.82 -27.53
C VAL A 225 -8.62 4.09 -28.36
N GLN A 226 -9.59 3.45 -27.71
CA GLN A 226 -10.69 2.75 -28.36
C GLN A 226 -12.00 3.07 -27.69
N ILE A 227 -13.06 3.14 -28.48
CA ILE A 227 -14.41 3.32 -27.96
C ILE A 227 -15.28 2.22 -28.51
N ILE A 228 -15.99 1.54 -27.63
CA ILE A 228 -16.82 0.41 -27.96
C ILE A 228 -18.25 0.72 -27.55
N VAL A 229 -19.20 0.31 -28.38
CA VAL A 229 -20.63 0.41 -28.07
C VAL A 229 -21.28 -0.95 -28.25
N GLN A 230 -22.02 -1.38 -27.25
CA GLN A 230 -22.94 -2.50 -27.34
C GLN A 230 -24.29 -2.06 -26.78
N SER A 231 -25.38 -2.56 -27.35
CA SER A 231 -26.71 -2.20 -26.86
C SER A 231 -27.56 -3.43 -26.60
N PHE A 232 -28.53 -3.29 -25.69
CA PHE A 232 -29.39 -4.38 -25.26
C PHE A 232 -30.84 -3.91 -25.14
N THR A 233 -31.78 -4.83 -25.33
CA THR A 233 -33.23 -4.57 -25.33
C THR A 233 -33.95 -5.30 -24.20
N LEU A 234 -35.22 -4.97 -23.98
CA LEU A 234 -36.05 -5.52 -22.91
C LEU A 234 -36.25 -7.04 -23.01
N ASP A 235 -36.33 -7.57 -24.23
CA ASP A 235 -36.41 -9.00 -24.53
C ASP A 235 -35.05 -9.72 -24.41
N GLY A 236 -33.99 -9.00 -24.03
CA GLY A 236 -32.65 -9.52 -23.84
C GLY A 236 -31.94 -9.85 -25.16
N GLU A 237 -32.35 -9.24 -26.29
CA GLU A 237 -31.52 -9.19 -27.48
C GLU A 237 -30.33 -8.27 -27.20
N ILE A 238 -29.14 -8.66 -27.68
CA ILE A 238 -27.90 -7.91 -27.52
C ILE A 238 -27.32 -7.71 -28.91
N ASP A 239 -27.09 -6.45 -29.29
CA ASP A 239 -26.49 -6.10 -30.57
C ASP A 239 -25.00 -6.51 -30.61
N GLU A 240 -24.46 -6.69 -31.82
CA GLU A 240 -23.04 -6.92 -32.01
C GLU A 240 -22.21 -5.71 -31.51
N VAL A 241 -20.99 -6.00 -31.06
CA VAL A 241 -20.05 -4.99 -30.58
C VAL A 241 -19.60 -4.10 -31.73
N ALA A 242 -19.77 -2.79 -31.58
CA ALA A 242 -19.30 -1.78 -32.54
C ALA A 242 -18.08 -1.05 -31.98
N ILE A 243 -16.98 -1.01 -32.74
CA ILE A 243 -15.71 -0.38 -32.35
C ILE A 243 -15.50 0.90 -33.17
N PHE A 244 -15.10 1.97 -32.48
CA PHE A 244 -14.87 3.29 -33.05
C PHE A 244 -13.50 3.83 -32.65
N HIS A 245 -12.84 4.47 -33.62
CA HIS A 245 -11.61 5.24 -33.43
C HIS A 245 -11.78 6.72 -33.77
N ASP A 246 -12.97 7.11 -34.23
CA ASP A 246 -13.31 8.46 -34.65
C ASP A 246 -14.58 8.91 -33.90
N SER A 247 -14.47 10.03 -33.21
CA SER A 247 -15.54 10.56 -32.36
C SER A 247 -16.73 11.08 -33.16
N PHE A 248 -16.53 11.45 -34.44
CA PHE A 248 -17.62 11.85 -35.32
C PHE A 248 -18.45 10.63 -35.77
N GLN A 249 -17.82 9.54 -36.22
CA GLN A 249 -18.53 8.30 -36.54
C GLN A 249 -19.30 7.75 -35.35
N LEU A 250 -18.72 7.82 -34.14
CA LEU A 250 -19.42 7.45 -32.92
C LEU A 250 -20.66 8.32 -32.68
N SER A 251 -20.57 9.65 -32.83
CA SER A 251 -21.73 10.53 -32.68
C SER A 251 -22.85 10.20 -33.68
N VAL A 252 -22.51 9.89 -34.94
CA VAL A 252 -23.48 9.46 -35.95
C VAL A 252 -24.12 8.12 -35.58
N TYR A 253 -23.33 7.18 -35.08
CA TYR A 253 -23.84 5.89 -34.60
C TYR A 253 -24.83 6.06 -33.45
N LEU A 254 -24.50 6.88 -32.45
CA LEU A 254 -25.39 7.15 -31.33
C LEU A 254 -26.70 7.84 -31.77
N GLU A 255 -26.67 8.75 -32.75
CA GLU A 255 -27.89 9.35 -33.30
C GLU A 255 -28.79 8.32 -34.00
N ASN A 256 -28.18 7.38 -34.74
CA ASN A 256 -28.91 6.26 -35.34
C ASN A 256 -29.48 5.33 -34.27
N LEU A 257 -28.70 4.99 -33.25
CA LEU A 257 -29.16 4.19 -32.11
C LEU A 257 -30.34 4.84 -31.40
N ALA A 258 -30.31 6.16 -31.19
CA ALA A 258 -31.43 6.90 -30.61
C ALA A 258 -32.68 6.86 -31.51
N THR A 259 -32.51 6.84 -32.83
CA THR A 259 -33.62 6.71 -33.79
C THR A 259 -34.24 5.32 -33.73
N ASP A 260 -33.42 4.28 -33.72
CA ASP A 260 -33.86 2.88 -33.62
C ASP A 260 -34.55 2.59 -32.28
N SER A 261 -34.06 3.22 -31.20
CA SER A 261 -34.59 3.06 -29.84
C SER A 261 -36.05 3.50 -29.71
N LYS A 262 -36.54 4.43 -30.55
CA LYS A 262 -37.95 4.87 -30.54
C LYS A 262 -38.94 3.74 -30.78
N GLY A 263 -38.53 2.72 -31.53
CA GLY A 263 -39.37 1.57 -31.87
C GLY A 263 -39.30 0.42 -30.86
N ARG A 264 -38.49 0.55 -29.80
CA ARG A 264 -38.23 -0.52 -28.83
C ARG A 264 -38.86 -0.16 -27.48
N PRO A 265 -39.60 -1.08 -26.84
CA PRO A 265 -40.19 -0.84 -25.53
C PRO A 265 -39.08 -0.69 -24.47
N GLY A 266 -39.32 0.18 -23.49
CA GLY A 266 -38.55 0.25 -22.25
C GLY A 266 -39.36 -0.28 -21.08
N ALA A 267 -38.70 -0.57 -19.97
CA ALA A 267 -39.33 -0.90 -18.70
C ALA A 267 -38.45 -0.38 -17.56
N CYS A 268 -38.98 -0.37 -16.34
CA CYS A 268 -38.22 0.05 -15.16
C CYS A 268 -37.24 -1.02 -14.67
N GLN A 269 -37.24 -2.16 -15.33
CA GLN A 269 -36.43 -3.33 -15.07
C GLN A 269 -35.96 -3.91 -16.41
N MET A 270 -34.66 -4.12 -16.57
CA MET A 270 -34.01 -4.55 -17.82
C MET A 270 -32.94 -5.63 -17.55
N PRO A 271 -32.62 -6.50 -18.54
CA PRO A 271 -31.67 -7.60 -18.40
C PRO A 271 -30.20 -7.13 -18.49
N ILE A 272 -29.79 -6.30 -17.52
CA ILE A 272 -28.49 -5.64 -17.47
C ILE A 272 -27.37 -6.64 -17.18
N TRP A 273 -27.60 -7.62 -16.30
CA TRP A 273 -26.57 -8.62 -15.98
C TRP A 273 -26.28 -9.53 -17.16
N LYS A 274 -27.30 -9.95 -17.90
CA LYS A 274 -27.14 -10.71 -19.14
C LYS A 274 -26.33 -9.92 -20.17
N ALA A 275 -26.60 -8.62 -20.30
CA ALA A 275 -25.86 -7.74 -21.20
C ALA A 275 -24.38 -7.63 -20.79
N LEU A 276 -24.10 -7.37 -19.50
CA LEU A 276 -22.75 -7.29 -18.97
C LEU A 276 -22.00 -8.62 -19.07
N HIS A 277 -22.64 -9.73 -18.71
CA HIS A 277 -22.09 -11.08 -18.83
C HIS A 277 -21.69 -11.38 -20.27
N THR A 278 -22.57 -11.06 -21.23
CA THR A 278 -22.30 -11.30 -22.67
C THR A 278 -21.12 -10.46 -23.16
N LEU A 279 -20.98 -9.23 -22.69
CA LEU A 279 -19.83 -8.37 -22.98
C LEU A 279 -18.53 -8.99 -22.45
N VAL A 280 -18.48 -9.37 -21.17
CA VAL A 280 -17.26 -9.92 -20.55
C VAL A 280 -16.94 -11.35 -21.00
N ALA A 281 -17.92 -12.10 -21.48
CA ALA A 281 -17.75 -13.45 -22.03
C ALA A 281 -17.41 -13.48 -23.52
N SER A 282 -17.38 -12.34 -24.19
CA SER A 282 -17.04 -12.25 -25.60
C SER A 282 -15.53 -12.44 -25.82
N ASP A 283 -15.14 -12.96 -26.99
CA ASP A 283 -13.72 -13.04 -27.40
C ASP A 283 -13.03 -11.66 -27.41
N PHE A 284 -13.83 -10.58 -27.50
CA PHE A 284 -13.38 -9.19 -27.43
C PHE A 284 -12.87 -8.81 -26.02
N ALA A 285 -13.37 -9.45 -24.95
CA ALA A 285 -13.05 -9.07 -23.59
C ALA A 285 -11.56 -9.16 -23.26
N GLU A 286 -10.88 -10.20 -23.75
CA GLU A 286 -9.47 -10.46 -23.49
C GLU A 286 -8.55 -9.35 -24.02
N ASP A 287 -8.89 -8.79 -25.19
CA ASP A 287 -8.05 -7.81 -25.87
C ASP A 287 -8.24 -6.38 -25.33
N TYR A 288 -9.41 -6.07 -24.74
CA TYR A 288 -9.82 -4.68 -24.54
C TYR A 288 -10.34 -4.33 -23.15
N LEU A 289 -10.82 -5.28 -22.34
CA LEU A 289 -11.46 -4.93 -21.07
C LEU A 289 -10.48 -4.77 -19.90
N ALA A 290 -9.24 -5.27 -20.02
CA ALA A 290 -8.28 -5.22 -18.92
C ALA A 290 -7.97 -3.78 -18.46
N GLY A 291 -8.49 -3.39 -17.30
CA GLY A 291 -8.37 -2.06 -16.70
C GLY A 291 -9.00 -0.93 -17.52
N SER A 292 -10.00 -1.25 -18.35
CA SER A 292 -10.74 -0.29 -19.18
C SER A 292 -11.98 0.27 -18.47
N GLU A 293 -12.60 1.29 -19.04
CA GLU A 293 -13.80 1.94 -18.48
C GLU A 293 -15.06 1.37 -19.14
N VAL A 294 -15.99 0.82 -18.37
CA VAL A 294 -17.28 0.31 -18.86
C VAL A 294 -18.40 1.15 -18.24
N LEU A 295 -19.18 1.82 -19.08
CA LEU A 295 -20.36 2.59 -18.69
C LEU A 295 -21.61 1.85 -19.09
N ILE A 296 -22.38 1.42 -18.10
CA ILE A 296 -23.72 0.89 -18.30
C ILE A 296 -24.68 2.08 -18.25
N VAL A 297 -25.37 2.37 -19.36
CA VAL A 297 -26.23 3.54 -19.50
C VAL A 297 -27.68 3.09 -19.68
N SER A 298 -28.49 3.26 -18.64
CA SER A 298 -29.87 2.76 -18.61
C SER A 298 -30.74 3.56 -17.65
N ALA A 299 -32.05 3.62 -17.93
CA ALA A 299 -33.06 4.19 -17.06
C ALA A 299 -33.68 3.15 -16.10
N ALA A 300 -33.29 1.88 -16.23
CA ALA A 300 -33.92 0.75 -15.56
C ALA A 300 -33.01 0.11 -14.52
N ALA A 301 -33.60 -0.44 -13.46
CA ALA A 301 -32.89 -1.32 -12.55
C ALA A 301 -32.59 -2.69 -13.21
N PRO A 302 -31.56 -3.44 -12.76
CA PRO A 302 -31.34 -4.80 -13.24
C PRO A 302 -32.48 -5.74 -12.79
N ASP A 303 -33.07 -6.49 -13.72
CA ASP A 303 -34.17 -7.45 -13.44
C ASP A 303 -33.69 -8.90 -13.28
N ASP A 304 -32.46 -9.15 -13.69
CA ASP A 304 -31.78 -10.44 -13.75
C ASP A 304 -30.62 -10.55 -12.74
N ALA A 305 -30.71 -9.77 -11.65
CA ALA A 305 -29.75 -9.71 -10.55
C ALA A 305 -29.90 -10.87 -9.54
N ASP A 306 -29.99 -12.12 -10.00
CA ASP A 306 -29.88 -13.25 -9.10
C ASP A 306 -28.42 -13.48 -8.69
N ILE A 307 -28.19 -13.89 -7.44
CA ILE A 307 -26.85 -14.01 -6.84
C ILE A 307 -25.92 -14.90 -7.68
N ASP A 308 -26.44 -15.96 -8.33
CA ASP A 308 -25.62 -16.86 -9.13
C ASP A 308 -25.16 -16.15 -10.42
N SER A 309 -26.04 -15.44 -11.11
CA SER A 309 -25.71 -14.65 -12.30
C SER A 309 -24.69 -13.53 -12.01
N ILE A 310 -24.83 -12.87 -10.86
CA ILE A 310 -23.86 -11.89 -10.36
C ILE A 310 -22.48 -12.53 -10.22
N HIS A 311 -22.41 -13.64 -9.49
CA HIS A 311 -21.14 -14.31 -9.22
C HIS A 311 -20.48 -14.94 -10.44
N LYS A 312 -21.27 -15.46 -11.39
CA LYS A 312 -20.75 -15.95 -12.68
C LYS A 312 -20.05 -14.83 -13.42
N THR A 313 -20.74 -13.70 -13.54
CA THR A 313 -20.23 -12.52 -14.21
C THR A 313 -18.97 -12.03 -13.51
N MET A 314 -18.98 -11.90 -12.18
CA MET A 314 -17.85 -11.46 -11.38
C MET A 314 -16.63 -12.37 -11.44
N GLU A 315 -16.80 -13.69 -11.59
CA GLU A 315 -15.67 -14.63 -11.75
C GLU A 315 -14.87 -14.40 -13.04
N MET A 316 -15.49 -13.78 -14.04
CA MET A 316 -14.83 -13.43 -15.29
C MET A 316 -13.94 -12.19 -15.16
N PHE A 317 -14.11 -11.42 -14.08
CA PHE A 317 -13.27 -10.26 -13.79
C PHE A 317 -12.00 -10.73 -13.07
N ASP A 318 -10.89 -10.81 -13.78
CA ASP A 318 -9.58 -11.04 -13.16
C ASP A 318 -9.08 -9.77 -12.43
N ILE A 319 -7.87 -9.78 -11.84
CA ILE A 319 -7.37 -8.64 -11.05
C ILE A 319 -7.05 -7.39 -11.90
N GLN A 320 -7.17 -7.48 -13.21
CA GLN A 320 -7.20 -6.34 -14.14
C GLN A 320 -8.62 -6.06 -14.63
N SER A 321 -9.64 -6.29 -13.81
CA SER A 321 -11.04 -6.00 -14.08
C SER A 321 -11.24 -4.59 -14.66
N PRO A 322 -12.08 -4.39 -15.68
CA PRO A 322 -12.52 -3.04 -16.03
C PRO A 322 -13.24 -2.39 -14.86
N ILE A 323 -13.18 -1.06 -14.81
CA ILE A 323 -13.99 -0.25 -13.91
C ILE A 323 -15.38 -0.15 -14.52
N VAL A 324 -16.41 -0.59 -13.77
CA VAL A 324 -17.79 -0.63 -14.28
C VAL A 324 -18.61 0.44 -13.58
N ASP A 325 -18.95 1.50 -14.29
CA ASP A 325 -19.82 2.58 -13.82
C ASP A 325 -21.25 2.36 -14.34
N TYR A 326 -22.24 2.57 -13.47
CA TYR A 326 -23.65 2.57 -13.85
C TYR A 326 -24.17 4.01 -13.90
N ILE A 327 -24.44 4.48 -15.11
CA ILE A 327 -25.04 5.78 -15.38
C ILE A 327 -26.56 5.60 -15.42
N HIS A 328 -27.19 5.83 -14.27
CA HIS A 328 -28.64 5.75 -14.15
C HIS A 328 -29.29 7.02 -14.72
N VAL A 329 -30.10 6.86 -15.76
CA VAL A 329 -30.83 7.96 -16.37
C VAL A 329 -32.19 8.09 -15.68
N ASP A 330 -32.34 9.15 -14.88
CA ASP A 330 -33.59 9.45 -14.20
C ASP A 330 -34.68 9.77 -15.24
N THR A 331 -35.77 9.02 -15.18
CA THR A 331 -36.96 9.25 -16.01
C THR A 331 -38.21 9.34 -15.14
N PRO A 332 -39.19 10.20 -15.48
CA PRO A 332 -40.46 10.26 -14.76
C PRO A 332 -41.26 8.95 -14.82
N ASP A 333 -41.04 8.14 -15.86
CA ASP A 333 -41.76 6.91 -16.13
C ASP A 333 -41.25 5.74 -15.26
N CYS A 334 -40.00 5.82 -14.79
CA CYS A 334 -39.36 4.81 -13.95
C CYS A 334 -38.63 5.44 -12.76
N PRO A 335 -39.37 5.84 -11.71
CA PRO A 335 -38.74 6.28 -10.47
C PRO A 335 -38.11 5.07 -9.77
N VAL A 336 -36.78 5.08 -9.63
CA VAL A 336 -36.03 4.02 -8.94
C VAL A 336 -35.67 4.47 -7.53
N ASP A 337 -35.90 3.59 -6.54
CA ASP A 337 -35.48 3.77 -5.15
C ASP A 337 -34.08 3.16 -4.96
N GLU A 338 -33.17 3.92 -4.35
CA GLU A 338 -31.78 3.53 -4.07
C GLU A 338 -31.67 2.32 -3.15
N TRP A 339 -32.73 2.03 -2.37
CA TRP A 339 -32.80 0.88 -1.47
C TRP A 339 -33.47 -0.34 -2.09
N GLN A 340 -33.88 -0.29 -3.37
CA GLN A 340 -34.38 -1.48 -4.04
C GLN A 340 -33.28 -2.55 -4.04
N LYS A 341 -33.62 -3.75 -3.58
CA LYS A 341 -32.68 -4.87 -3.37
C LYS A 341 -31.76 -5.09 -4.59
N ASP A 342 -32.34 -5.14 -5.78
CA ASP A 342 -31.60 -5.44 -7.02
C ASP A 342 -30.56 -4.36 -7.34
N LEU A 343 -30.87 -3.08 -7.06
CA LEU A 343 -29.94 -1.97 -7.26
C LEU A 343 -28.86 -1.93 -6.17
N LYS A 344 -29.19 -2.29 -4.92
CA LYS A 344 -28.20 -2.41 -3.83
C LYS A 344 -27.18 -3.51 -4.13
N ASP A 345 -27.64 -4.69 -4.54
CA ASP A 345 -26.76 -5.81 -4.89
C ASP A 345 -25.89 -5.45 -6.11
N PHE A 346 -26.45 -4.72 -7.07
CA PHE A 346 -25.71 -4.18 -8.20
C PHE A 346 -24.66 -3.14 -7.79
N ALA A 347 -25.01 -2.18 -6.93
CA ALA A 347 -24.07 -1.18 -6.42
C ALA A 347 -22.90 -1.81 -5.64
N ASN A 348 -23.17 -2.88 -4.88
CA ASN A 348 -22.12 -3.67 -4.22
C ASN A 348 -21.14 -4.25 -5.24
N PHE A 349 -21.64 -4.83 -6.34
CA PHE A 349 -20.81 -5.29 -7.45
C PHE A 349 -19.97 -4.15 -8.06
N LEU A 350 -20.58 -3.01 -8.40
CA LEU A 350 -19.85 -1.88 -8.99
C LEU A 350 -18.72 -1.42 -8.05
N SER A 351 -18.96 -1.39 -6.74
CA SER A 351 -17.94 -1.10 -5.74
C SER A 351 -16.74 -2.08 -5.79
N THR A 352 -16.95 -3.34 -6.19
CA THR A 352 -15.84 -4.32 -6.32
C THR A 352 -14.94 -4.06 -7.51
N THR A 353 -15.44 -3.41 -8.57
CA THR A 353 -14.66 -3.03 -9.75
C THR A 353 -14.07 -1.62 -9.63
N GLY A 354 -14.25 -0.94 -8.49
CA GLY A 354 -13.91 0.49 -8.33
C GLY A 354 -14.89 1.43 -9.02
N GLY A 355 -16.00 0.88 -9.50
CA GLY A 355 -17.10 1.57 -10.14
C GLY A 355 -18.02 2.30 -9.17
N LEU A 356 -19.01 2.99 -9.73
CA LEU A 356 -20.01 3.75 -8.99
C LEU A 356 -21.37 3.74 -9.68
N VAL A 357 -22.40 4.17 -8.94
CA VAL A 357 -23.68 4.60 -9.50
C VAL A 357 -23.64 6.11 -9.66
N PHE A 358 -23.97 6.62 -10.84
CA PHE A 358 -24.05 8.06 -11.13
C PHE A 358 -25.41 8.39 -11.74
N ARG A 359 -26.19 9.22 -11.04
CA ARG A 359 -27.56 9.57 -11.46
C ARG A 359 -27.58 10.87 -12.25
N VAL A 360 -28.26 10.86 -13.39
CA VAL A 360 -28.36 12.00 -14.31
C VAL A 360 -29.74 12.08 -14.94
N SER A 361 -30.21 13.29 -15.25
CA SER A 361 -31.40 13.42 -16.08
C SER A 361 -31.07 13.16 -17.56
N SER A 362 -32.05 12.67 -18.32
CA SER A 362 -31.89 12.38 -19.76
C SER A 362 -31.38 13.57 -20.58
N LYS A 363 -31.69 14.80 -20.17
CA LYS A 363 -31.27 16.03 -20.86
C LYS A 363 -29.84 16.48 -20.52
N GLN A 364 -29.29 15.97 -19.44
CA GLN A 364 -28.04 16.47 -18.85
C GLN A 364 -26.89 15.47 -18.92
N ILE A 365 -27.16 14.21 -19.26
CA ILE A 365 -26.15 13.14 -19.37
C ILE A 365 -24.87 13.59 -20.10
N GLY A 366 -24.99 14.33 -21.20
CA GLY A 366 -23.84 14.82 -21.97
C GLY A 366 -22.92 15.72 -21.14
N THR A 367 -23.47 16.78 -20.53
CA THR A 367 -22.71 17.68 -19.66
C THR A 367 -22.18 16.98 -18.40
N SER A 368 -22.98 16.08 -17.81
CA SER A 368 -22.56 15.41 -16.57
C SER A 368 -21.42 14.43 -16.80
N LEU A 369 -21.39 13.74 -17.95
CA LEU A 369 -20.29 12.84 -18.32
C LEU A 369 -19.03 13.58 -18.77
N GLU A 370 -19.17 14.78 -19.35
CA GLU A 370 -18.04 15.69 -19.63
C GLU A 370 -17.32 16.10 -18.34
N ASP A 371 -18.05 16.23 -17.23
CA ASP A 371 -17.49 16.45 -15.91
C ASP A 371 -16.93 15.17 -15.26
N LEU A 372 -17.69 14.06 -15.30
CA LEU A 372 -17.35 12.81 -14.62
C LEU A 372 -16.11 12.13 -15.21
N LEU A 373 -16.14 11.83 -16.51
CA LEU A 373 -15.19 10.88 -17.11
C LEU A 373 -13.73 11.33 -17.10
N PRO A 374 -13.40 12.61 -17.33
CA PRO A 374 -12.02 13.05 -17.21
C PRO A 374 -11.44 12.92 -15.78
N ASN A 375 -12.28 12.76 -14.75
CA ASN A 375 -11.82 12.52 -13.38
C ASN A 375 -11.68 11.01 -13.05
N ARG A 376 -12.17 10.11 -13.90
CA ARG A 376 -12.11 8.65 -13.68
C ARG A 376 -10.75 8.03 -14.04
N TYR A 377 -9.77 8.81 -14.50
CA TYR A 377 -8.43 8.30 -14.79
C TYR A 377 -7.75 7.68 -13.55
N ALA A 378 -7.35 6.41 -13.68
CA ALA A 378 -6.62 5.64 -12.66
C ALA A 378 -7.21 5.83 -11.25
N PRO A 379 -8.50 5.57 -11.06
CA PRO A 379 -9.20 5.96 -9.85
C PRO A 379 -8.76 5.07 -8.69
N GLN A 380 -8.44 5.70 -7.57
CA GLN A 380 -8.06 5.03 -6.35
C GLN A 380 -9.03 5.44 -5.24
N ARG A 381 -9.84 4.50 -4.75
CA ARG A 381 -10.74 4.80 -3.64
C ARG A 381 -9.92 4.97 -2.37
N ILE A 382 -10.06 6.13 -1.74
CA ILE A 382 -9.32 6.48 -0.53
C ILE A 382 -10.16 6.14 0.70
N SER A 383 -11.44 6.49 0.65
CA SER A 383 -12.37 6.29 1.76
C SER A 383 -13.81 6.22 1.26
N TYR A 384 -14.66 5.52 2.00
CA TYR A 384 -16.12 5.62 1.93
C TYR A 384 -16.65 5.75 3.37
N SER A 385 -17.79 6.41 3.54
CA SER A 385 -18.42 6.56 4.87
C SER A 385 -19.65 5.68 5.01
N ASP A 386 -20.10 5.49 6.26
CA ASP A 386 -21.37 4.84 6.58
C ASP A 386 -22.51 5.59 5.89
N PRO A 387 -23.33 4.90 5.08
CA PRO A 387 -24.37 5.55 4.30
C PRO A 387 -25.52 6.13 5.11
N LEU A 388 -25.58 5.87 6.42
CA LEU A 388 -26.64 6.34 7.32
C LEU A 388 -26.20 7.45 8.28
N ASN A 389 -24.98 7.97 8.14
CA ASN A 389 -24.43 8.97 9.03
C ASN A 389 -24.01 10.24 8.28
N CYS A 390 -24.91 10.87 7.53
CA CYS A 390 -24.57 12.03 6.67
C CYS A 390 -24.78 13.41 7.28
N LYS A 391 -25.11 13.48 8.57
CA LYS A 391 -25.23 14.73 9.30
C LYS A 391 -23.92 15.02 10.05
N ASP A 392 -23.23 16.08 9.62
CA ASP A 392 -21.91 16.45 10.16
C ASP A 392 -20.91 15.28 10.12
N ASN A 393 -20.84 14.60 8.98
CA ASN A 393 -20.02 13.41 8.76
C ASN A 393 -18.58 13.80 8.39
N ASP A 394 -17.64 13.55 9.27
CA ASP A 394 -16.22 13.75 9.02
C ASP A 394 -15.58 12.50 8.39
N ILE A 395 -15.10 12.64 7.15
CA ILE A 395 -14.35 11.63 6.43
C ILE A 395 -12.88 12.05 6.42
N TYR A 396 -12.03 11.25 7.06
CA TYR A 396 -10.58 11.45 7.02
C TYR A 396 -9.98 10.73 5.82
N VAL A 397 -9.21 11.46 5.01
CA VAL A 397 -8.57 10.92 3.80
C VAL A 397 -7.08 11.21 3.82
N GLN A 398 -6.27 10.17 3.56
CA GLN A 398 -4.81 10.30 3.48
C GLN A 398 -4.39 10.50 2.02
N VAL A 399 -3.76 11.65 1.75
CA VAL A 399 -3.33 12.06 0.43
C VAL A 399 -1.80 11.96 0.34
N ASP A 400 -1.30 11.16 -0.60
CA ASP A 400 0.15 11.02 -0.88
C ASP A 400 0.68 12.15 -1.77
N SER A 401 2.00 12.23 -1.91
CA SER A 401 2.70 13.32 -2.60
C SER A 401 2.40 13.39 -4.09
N GLY A 402 2.02 12.28 -4.73
CA GLY A 402 1.79 12.21 -6.17
C GLY A 402 0.34 12.46 -6.59
N MET A 403 -0.56 12.58 -5.62
CA MET A 403 -1.99 12.78 -5.87
C MET A 403 -2.25 14.20 -6.38
N SER A 404 -2.84 14.32 -7.57
CA SER A 404 -3.10 15.61 -8.21
C SER A 404 -4.57 16.04 -8.17
N SER A 405 -5.47 15.09 -7.98
CA SER A 405 -6.89 15.36 -7.86
C SER A 405 -7.51 14.43 -6.83
N VAL A 406 -8.41 14.97 -6.02
CA VAL A 406 -9.30 14.21 -5.15
C VAL A 406 -10.71 14.63 -5.47
N TYR A 407 -11.58 13.65 -5.68
CA TYR A 407 -12.97 13.90 -6.01
C TYR A 407 -13.92 13.14 -5.10
N ILE A 408 -15.05 13.78 -4.81
CA ILE A 408 -16.05 13.34 -3.86
C ILE A 408 -17.37 13.20 -4.60
N LEU A 409 -17.93 12.00 -4.58
CA LEU A 409 -19.27 11.71 -5.08
C LEU A 409 -20.17 11.44 -3.89
N VAL A 410 -21.35 12.04 -3.91
CA VAL A 410 -22.37 11.81 -2.88
C VAL A 410 -23.69 11.53 -3.59
N GLY A 411 -24.19 10.31 -3.45
CA GLY A 411 -25.54 9.92 -3.86
C GLY A 411 -26.53 10.06 -2.69
N GLY A 412 -27.78 10.39 -2.99
CA GLY A 412 -28.87 10.44 -2.01
C GLY A 412 -29.75 11.69 -2.13
N PRO A 413 -31.06 11.59 -1.88
CA PRO A 413 -32.02 12.64 -2.24
C PRO A 413 -31.94 13.92 -1.38
N TRP A 414 -32.01 15.06 -2.08
CA TRP A 414 -32.55 16.38 -1.62
C TRP A 414 -31.97 17.03 -0.37
N SER A 415 -30.72 16.77 -0.02
CA SER A 415 -30.30 17.13 1.34
C SER A 415 -28.88 17.60 1.54
N MET A 416 -27.99 17.55 0.54
CA MET A 416 -26.64 18.08 0.76
C MET A 416 -26.64 19.61 0.88
N ASN A 417 -26.38 20.09 2.10
CA ASN A 417 -26.38 21.51 2.44
C ASN A 417 -25.02 22.14 2.16
N SER A 418 -23.93 21.43 2.49
CA SER A 418 -22.57 21.94 2.29
C SER A 418 -21.51 20.83 2.31
N LEU A 419 -20.41 21.07 1.61
CA LEU A 419 -19.16 20.34 1.71
C LEU A 419 -18.09 21.27 2.30
N LYS A 420 -17.37 20.80 3.31
CA LYS A 420 -16.23 21.50 3.89
C LYS A 420 -14.99 20.63 3.81
N ILE A 421 -13.86 21.23 3.45
CA ILE A 421 -12.57 20.52 3.40
C ILE A 421 -11.57 21.27 4.26
N VAL A 422 -10.97 20.56 5.21
CA VAL A 422 -9.87 21.04 6.04
C VAL A 422 -8.60 20.33 5.63
N GLN A 423 -7.57 21.11 5.32
CA GLN A 423 -6.25 20.65 4.90
C GLN A 423 -5.41 20.14 6.09
N PRO A 424 -4.28 19.47 5.85
CA PRO A 424 -3.40 18.99 6.93
C PRO A 424 -2.86 20.09 7.86
N ASN A 425 -2.77 21.34 7.37
CA ASN A 425 -2.34 22.49 8.16
C ASN A 425 -3.47 23.10 9.01
N GLY A 426 -4.70 22.57 8.93
CA GLY A 426 -5.88 23.06 9.64
C GLY A 426 -6.62 24.20 8.92
N GLU A 427 -6.14 24.67 7.77
CA GLU A 427 -6.82 25.67 6.96
C GLU A 427 -7.91 25.05 6.09
N GLU A 428 -9.00 25.80 5.87
CA GLU A 428 -10.05 25.38 4.95
C GLU A 428 -9.60 25.55 3.49
N THR A 429 -10.02 24.63 2.63
CA THR A 429 -9.87 24.74 1.18
C THR A 429 -11.21 24.54 0.50
N PHE A 430 -11.35 25.09 -0.71
CA PHE A 430 -12.59 25.03 -1.47
C PHE A 430 -12.56 23.89 -2.47
N ALA A 431 -13.65 23.15 -2.55
CA ALA A 431 -13.89 22.20 -3.61
C ALA A 431 -14.64 22.89 -4.76
N THR A 432 -14.31 22.52 -5.99
CA THR A 432 -15.08 22.90 -7.18
C THR A 432 -16.24 21.93 -7.32
N SER A 433 -17.47 22.45 -7.32
CA SER A 433 -18.66 21.65 -7.68
C SER A 433 -18.64 21.44 -9.19
N LEU A 434 -18.45 20.20 -9.61
CA LEU A 434 -18.51 19.82 -11.02
C LEU A 434 -19.96 19.48 -11.40
N TRP A 435 -20.64 18.67 -10.58
CA TRP A 435 -22.04 18.33 -10.77
C TRP A 435 -22.83 18.54 -9.49
N ASN A 436 -24.04 19.08 -9.62
CA ASN A 436 -24.97 19.21 -8.49
C ASN A 436 -26.41 19.08 -8.98
N SER A 437 -27.07 18.03 -8.53
CA SER A 437 -28.46 17.71 -8.80
C SER A 437 -29.15 17.26 -7.52
N GLN A 438 -30.45 16.96 -7.60
CA GLN A 438 -31.22 16.49 -6.45
C GLN A 438 -30.81 15.10 -5.97
N GLU A 439 -30.22 14.29 -6.85
CA GLU A 439 -29.92 12.88 -6.60
C GLU A 439 -28.41 12.59 -6.51
N GLN A 440 -27.61 13.44 -7.16
CA GLN A 440 -26.16 13.26 -7.25
C GLN A 440 -25.46 14.60 -7.12
N CYS A 441 -24.42 14.61 -6.29
CA CYS A 441 -23.46 15.69 -6.25
C CYS A 441 -22.03 15.18 -6.44
N PHE A 442 -21.19 16.04 -7.02
CA PHE A 442 -19.83 15.72 -7.41
C PHE A 442 -18.92 16.93 -7.27
N TRP A 443 -17.89 16.79 -6.45
CA TRP A 443 -16.88 17.81 -6.23
C TRP A 443 -15.49 17.30 -6.54
N THR A 444 -14.59 18.22 -6.89
CA THR A 444 -13.17 17.95 -7.00
C THR A 444 -12.37 19.04 -6.32
N PHE A 445 -11.19 18.69 -5.83
CA PHE A 445 -10.17 19.66 -5.42
C PHE A 445 -8.78 19.15 -5.75
N THR A 446 -7.83 20.08 -5.85
CA THR A 446 -6.41 19.78 -6.02
C THR A 446 -5.71 19.91 -4.67
N PRO A 447 -5.18 18.81 -4.11
CA PRO A 447 -4.40 18.86 -2.87
C PRO A 447 -3.20 19.80 -3.02
N GLN A 448 -2.96 20.63 -2.01
CA GLN A 448 -1.82 21.56 -1.97
C GLN A 448 -0.60 20.98 -1.25
N SER A 449 -0.83 19.98 -0.40
CA SER A 449 0.20 19.25 0.33
C SER A 449 -0.26 17.82 0.61
N PRO A 450 0.68 16.86 0.76
CA PRO A 450 0.34 15.54 1.27
C PRO A 450 -0.07 15.61 2.74
N GLY A 451 -0.83 14.61 3.20
CA GLY A 451 -1.24 14.47 4.59
C GLY A 451 -2.72 14.08 4.76
N ILE A 452 -3.23 14.31 5.97
CA ILE A 452 -4.62 13.98 6.32
C ILE A 452 -5.52 15.18 6.05
N TYR A 453 -6.47 15.00 5.14
CA TYR A 453 -7.55 15.94 4.91
C TYR A 453 -8.80 15.47 5.67
N THR A 454 -9.58 16.43 6.18
CA THR A 454 -10.91 16.16 6.73
C THR A 454 -11.95 16.69 5.75
N ILE A 455 -12.82 15.82 5.28
CA ILE A 455 -13.94 16.15 4.39
C ILE A 455 -15.21 16.01 5.22
N THR A 456 -15.83 17.14 5.55
CA THR A 456 -17.09 17.17 6.30
C THR A 456 -18.25 17.30 5.32
N ILE A 457 -19.13 16.31 5.33
CA ILE A 457 -20.38 16.31 4.56
C ILE A 457 -21.52 16.61 5.50
N ASN A 458 -22.34 17.59 5.15
CA ASN A 458 -23.54 17.93 5.91
C ASN A 458 -24.78 17.81 5.03
N SER A 459 -25.61 16.84 5.39
CA SER A 459 -26.89 16.56 4.76
C SER A 459 -28.06 16.80 5.73
N SER A 460 -29.19 17.29 5.22
CA SER A 460 -30.46 17.33 5.95
C SER A 460 -31.12 15.96 6.12
N ASN A 461 -30.63 14.94 5.39
CA ASN A 461 -31.00 13.53 5.53
C ASN A 461 -29.83 12.76 6.16
N GLU A 462 -30.16 11.78 7.00
CA GLU A 462 -29.16 10.87 7.58
C GLU A 462 -28.60 9.93 6.51
N ALA A 463 -29.39 9.61 5.47
CA ALA A 463 -28.98 8.75 4.36
C ALA A 463 -28.26 9.52 3.23
N CYS A 464 -27.00 9.16 2.95
CA CYS A 464 -26.26 9.54 1.74
C CYS A 464 -25.06 8.59 1.54
N PHE A 465 -24.54 8.46 0.31
CA PHE A 465 -23.47 7.50 0.01
C PHE A 465 -22.21 8.23 -0.45
N PRO A 466 -21.40 8.78 0.47
CA PRO A 466 -20.22 9.52 0.09
C PRO A 466 -19.06 8.58 -0.18
N VAL A 467 -18.46 8.74 -1.37
CA VAL A 467 -17.26 8.02 -1.76
C VAL A 467 -16.19 9.01 -2.21
N VAL A 468 -14.98 8.84 -1.69
CA VAL A 468 -13.84 9.69 -2.00
C VAL A 468 -12.82 8.90 -2.79
N TYR A 469 -12.49 9.41 -3.96
CA TYR A 469 -11.47 8.88 -4.84
C TYR A 469 -10.35 9.89 -5.00
N GLY A 470 -9.16 9.39 -5.30
CA GLY A 470 -8.04 10.21 -5.74
C GLY A 470 -7.42 9.65 -7.00
N SER A 471 -6.76 10.53 -7.74
CA SER A 471 -5.99 10.18 -8.92
C SER A 471 -4.71 11.00 -9.00
N GLY A 472 -3.70 10.35 -9.56
CA GLY A 472 -2.42 10.99 -9.89
C GLY A 472 -2.45 11.64 -11.27
N ARG A 473 -1.40 12.42 -11.53
CA ARG A 473 -1.13 12.92 -12.87
C ARG A 473 -0.42 11.84 -13.70
N LEU A 474 -0.55 11.91 -15.03
CA LEU A 474 0.38 11.21 -15.90
C LEU A 474 1.81 11.71 -15.65
N VAL A 475 2.72 10.78 -15.40
CA VAL A 475 4.14 11.04 -15.18
C VAL A 475 4.89 10.51 -16.40
N ASP A 476 5.46 11.40 -17.21
CA ASP A 476 6.31 10.99 -18.33
C ASP A 476 7.65 10.44 -17.83
N SER A 477 8.28 9.59 -18.66
CA SER A 477 9.59 9.00 -18.36
C SER A 477 10.62 10.08 -18.01
N GLY A 478 11.24 9.98 -16.84
CA GLY A 478 12.23 10.94 -16.36
C GLY A 478 11.68 12.20 -15.68
N SER A 479 10.36 12.30 -15.45
CA SER A 479 9.79 13.35 -14.62
C SER A 479 10.27 13.22 -13.15
N PRO A 480 10.65 14.33 -12.50
CA PRO A 480 11.06 14.33 -11.08
C PRO A 480 9.87 14.37 -10.11
N LEU A 481 8.63 14.41 -10.63
CA LEU A 481 7.43 14.50 -9.81
C LEU A 481 7.00 13.11 -9.30
N PRO A 482 6.53 12.99 -8.04
CA PRO A 482 5.94 11.76 -7.52
C PRO A 482 4.77 11.26 -8.37
N GLN A 483 4.70 9.96 -8.57
CA GLN A 483 3.49 9.29 -9.04
C GLN A 483 2.57 9.01 -7.85
N ALA A 484 1.25 9.18 -8.04
CA ALA A 484 0.30 8.81 -7.01
C ALA A 484 0.33 7.31 -6.73
N ALA A 485 0.29 6.93 -5.46
CA ALA A 485 0.27 5.52 -5.08
C ALA A 485 -1.00 4.84 -5.63
N GLN A 486 -0.81 3.81 -6.47
CA GLN A 486 -1.87 2.96 -6.99
C GLN A 486 -1.64 1.53 -6.49
N VAL A 487 -2.65 0.98 -5.82
CA VAL A 487 -2.55 -0.34 -5.19
C VAL A 487 -3.66 -1.24 -5.69
N PHE A 488 -3.26 -2.35 -6.31
CA PHE A 488 -4.14 -3.42 -6.74
C PHE A 488 -4.07 -4.55 -5.73
N SER A 489 -5.21 -5.19 -5.46
CA SER A 489 -5.32 -6.20 -4.41
C SER A 489 -6.03 -7.44 -4.90
N GLY A 490 -5.68 -8.59 -4.35
CA GLY A 490 -6.43 -9.82 -4.50
C GLY A 490 -6.09 -10.82 -3.40
N PHE A 491 -6.49 -12.08 -3.58
CA PHE A 491 -6.30 -13.13 -2.58
C PHE A 491 -5.65 -14.37 -3.16
N ILE A 492 -4.76 -14.98 -2.41
CA ILE A 492 -4.18 -16.30 -2.71
C ILE A 492 -4.39 -17.24 -1.53
N GLN A 493 -4.43 -18.55 -1.80
CA GLN A 493 -4.62 -19.57 -0.76
C GLN A 493 -3.27 -20.08 -0.22
N HIS A 494 -2.17 -19.83 -0.93
CA HIS A 494 -0.83 -20.28 -0.56
C HIS A 494 0.23 -19.22 -0.85
N TYR A 495 0.65 -18.51 0.19
CA TYR A 495 1.56 -17.37 0.07
C TYR A 495 2.97 -17.73 -0.45
N ASN A 496 3.44 -18.97 -0.24
CA ASN A 496 4.79 -19.43 -0.58
C ASN A 496 5.07 -19.69 -2.06
N TYR A 497 4.05 -19.89 -2.90
CA TYR A 497 4.27 -20.29 -4.30
C TYR A 497 3.21 -19.81 -5.29
N LEU A 498 2.09 -19.23 -4.84
CA LEU A 498 1.11 -18.62 -5.72
C LEU A 498 1.35 -17.13 -5.86
N ASP A 499 1.44 -16.65 -7.10
CA ASP A 499 1.57 -15.23 -7.42
C ASP A 499 0.38 -14.67 -8.21
N THR A 500 -0.53 -15.55 -8.65
CA THR A 500 -1.77 -15.16 -9.34
C THR A 500 -2.92 -15.11 -8.33
N PRO A 501 -3.36 -13.91 -7.90
CA PRO A 501 -4.49 -13.81 -7.01
C PRO A 501 -5.82 -14.10 -7.68
N LYS A 502 -6.83 -14.26 -6.84
CA LYS A 502 -8.25 -14.18 -7.20
C LYS A 502 -8.79 -12.82 -6.77
N PRO A 503 -9.79 -12.27 -7.48
CA PRO A 503 -10.44 -11.01 -7.11
C PRO A 503 -11.28 -11.15 -5.83
N PHE A 504 -11.61 -12.38 -5.40
CA PHE A 504 -12.43 -12.71 -4.24
C PHE A 504 -11.70 -13.63 -3.25
N ALA A 505 -12.20 -13.68 -2.01
CA ALA A 505 -11.73 -14.61 -1.00
C ALA A 505 -12.55 -15.90 -1.03
N GLU A 506 -11.88 -17.06 -0.95
CA GLU A 506 -12.53 -18.35 -0.96
C GLU A 506 -13.13 -18.73 0.41
N LEU A 507 -14.38 -19.17 0.41
CA LEU A 507 -15.13 -19.59 1.59
C LEU A 507 -14.51 -20.85 2.20
N GLY A 508 -14.35 -20.84 3.53
CA GLY A 508 -13.94 -22.02 4.30
C GLY A 508 -12.47 -22.40 4.20
N VAL A 509 -11.64 -21.60 3.52
CA VAL A 509 -10.18 -21.78 3.43
C VAL A 509 -9.44 -20.52 3.88
N VAL A 510 -8.14 -20.67 4.13
CA VAL A 510 -7.27 -19.53 4.48
C VAL A 510 -6.98 -18.71 3.22
N ASN A 511 -7.26 -17.41 3.28
CA ASN A 511 -7.00 -16.44 2.23
C ASN A 511 -5.95 -15.45 2.72
N PHE A 512 -4.91 -15.24 1.92
CA PHE A 512 -3.88 -14.24 2.14
C PHE A 512 -4.14 -13.06 1.21
N PRO A 513 -4.40 -11.84 1.72
CA PRO A 513 -4.49 -10.66 0.87
C PRO A 513 -3.10 -10.37 0.31
N VAL A 514 -3.02 -10.10 -0.99
CA VAL A 514 -1.79 -9.72 -1.68
C VAL A 514 -1.96 -8.42 -2.41
N PHE A 515 -0.87 -7.67 -2.55
CA PHE A 515 -0.92 -6.33 -3.13
C PHE A 515 0.17 -6.12 -4.18
N HIS A 516 -0.23 -5.45 -5.27
CA HIS A 516 0.66 -4.92 -6.29
C HIS A 516 0.63 -3.39 -6.19
N VAL A 517 1.81 -2.78 -6.10
CA VAL A 517 1.95 -1.33 -6.19
C VAL A 517 2.38 -1.00 -7.61
N TYR A 518 1.55 -0.25 -8.32
CA TYR A 518 1.85 0.13 -9.70
C TYR A 518 2.84 1.29 -9.76
N GLU A 519 3.88 1.11 -10.57
CA GLU A 519 4.88 2.12 -10.89
C GLU A 519 4.96 2.26 -12.42
N GLU A 520 4.82 3.49 -12.94
CA GLU A 520 4.88 3.74 -14.39
C GLU A 520 6.29 3.40 -14.92
N PRO A 521 6.41 2.64 -16.02
CA PRO A 521 7.71 2.35 -16.62
C PRO A 521 8.53 3.61 -16.94
N GLY A 522 9.73 3.71 -16.37
CA GLY A 522 10.64 4.84 -16.62
C GLY A 522 10.44 6.06 -15.72
N ALA A 523 9.55 5.99 -14.72
CA ALA A 523 9.66 6.86 -13.56
C ALA A 523 11.09 6.74 -12.98
N MET A 524 11.69 7.86 -12.58
CA MET A 524 12.90 7.82 -11.76
C MET A 524 12.60 6.88 -10.58
N LYS A 525 13.53 6.05 -10.11
CA LYS A 525 13.32 5.21 -8.92
C LYS A 525 13.74 6.00 -7.67
N PRO A 526 13.00 7.00 -7.13
CA PRO A 526 13.19 7.33 -5.74
C PRO A 526 12.68 6.13 -4.92
N THR A 527 13.26 5.95 -3.75
CA THR A 527 12.82 5.08 -2.64
C THR A 527 11.41 4.52 -2.80
N ARG A 528 11.31 3.19 -2.94
CA ARG A 528 10.06 2.47 -3.27
C ARG A 528 8.89 2.88 -2.37
N THR A 529 7.69 2.95 -2.95
CA THR A 529 6.44 2.93 -2.18
C THR A 529 6.37 1.63 -1.37
N LEU A 530 6.14 1.75 -0.06
CA LEU A 530 6.12 0.62 0.88
C LEU A 530 4.73 0.47 1.49
N LEU A 531 4.22 -0.76 1.52
CA LEU A 531 3.02 -1.12 2.26
C LEU A 531 3.44 -1.72 3.60
N TYR A 532 2.73 -1.36 4.68
CA TYR A 532 3.09 -1.83 6.03
C TYR A 532 1.92 -2.41 6.82
N SER A 533 0.67 -2.09 6.46
CA SER A 533 -0.49 -2.61 7.18
C SER A 533 -1.70 -2.76 6.28
N THR A 534 -2.54 -3.73 6.61
CA THR A 534 -3.85 -3.88 6.01
C THR A 534 -4.91 -4.18 7.06
N ARG A 535 -6.11 -3.66 6.83
CA ARG A 535 -7.32 -3.93 7.61
C ARG A 535 -8.39 -4.49 6.68
N ILE A 536 -8.98 -5.61 7.08
CA ILE A 536 -10.06 -6.29 6.40
C ILE A 536 -11.31 -6.12 7.25
N SER A 537 -12.26 -5.33 6.78
CA SER A 537 -13.58 -5.21 7.38
C SER A 537 -14.54 -6.15 6.65
N ARG A 538 -15.30 -6.96 7.39
CA ARG A 538 -16.30 -7.86 6.84
C ARG A 538 -17.69 -7.38 7.21
N GLN A 539 -18.60 -7.42 6.25
CA GLN A 539 -20.00 -7.11 6.43
C GLN A 539 -20.84 -8.23 5.82
N THR A 540 -21.72 -8.80 6.61
CA THR A 540 -22.72 -9.78 6.12
C THR A 540 -23.65 -9.12 5.11
N ILE A 541 -24.33 -9.93 4.28
CA ILE A 541 -25.29 -9.42 3.28
C ILE A 541 -26.44 -8.60 3.90
N ASP A 542 -26.80 -8.93 5.15
CA ASP A 542 -27.81 -8.21 5.94
C ASP A 542 -27.29 -6.88 6.53
N GLY A 543 -26.02 -6.54 6.28
CA GLY A 543 -25.41 -5.28 6.69
C GLY A 543 -24.75 -5.31 8.07
N LYS A 544 -24.73 -6.44 8.77
CA LYS A 544 -24.06 -6.58 10.06
C LYS A 544 -22.54 -6.57 9.87
N LEU A 545 -21.86 -5.65 10.55
CA LEU A 545 -20.40 -5.57 10.61
C LEU A 545 -19.86 -6.67 11.51
N GLU A 546 -18.91 -7.44 10.98
CA GLU A 546 -18.16 -8.46 11.71
C GLU A 546 -16.82 -7.89 12.23
N GLU A 547 -16.15 -8.64 13.10
CA GLU A 547 -14.84 -8.26 13.61
C GLU A 547 -13.83 -8.08 12.47
N SER A 548 -13.15 -6.93 12.46
CA SER A 548 -12.15 -6.63 11.43
C SER A 548 -10.83 -7.31 11.71
N TYR A 549 -10.18 -7.83 10.67
CA TYR A 549 -8.85 -8.43 10.74
C TYR A 549 -7.82 -7.36 10.40
N THR A 550 -6.83 -7.18 11.26
CA THR A 550 -5.69 -6.29 10.98
C THR A 550 -4.43 -7.11 10.88
N SER A 551 -3.61 -6.81 9.88
CA SER A 551 -2.34 -7.48 9.66
C SER A 551 -1.25 -6.50 9.28
N ASP A 552 -0.03 -6.80 9.68
CA ASP A 552 1.18 -6.28 9.03
C ASP A 552 1.20 -6.75 7.58
N VAL A 553 1.86 -5.99 6.71
CA VAL A 553 2.04 -6.33 5.30
C VAL A 553 3.52 -6.55 5.05
N ASP A 554 3.88 -7.77 4.66
CA ASP A 554 5.25 -8.17 4.43
C ASP A 554 5.58 -8.14 2.93
N PRO A 555 6.77 -7.66 2.54
CA PRO A 555 7.20 -7.70 1.15
C PRO A 555 7.51 -9.13 0.70
N ARG A 556 7.34 -9.35 -0.59
CA ARG A 556 7.66 -10.60 -1.30
C ARG A 556 8.70 -10.33 -2.37
N ASP A 557 9.62 -11.27 -2.52
CA ASP A 557 10.70 -11.17 -3.49
C ASP A 557 10.32 -11.89 -4.79
N ALA A 558 10.73 -11.32 -5.92
CA ALA A 558 10.44 -11.85 -7.25
C ALA A 558 8.95 -12.26 -7.47
N CYS A 559 8.01 -11.49 -6.92
CA CYS A 559 6.56 -11.69 -7.10
C CYS A 559 5.96 -10.49 -7.84
N SER A 560 4.99 -10.73 -8.73
CA SER A 560 4.20 -9.67 -9.35
C SER A 560 3.31 -8.98 -8.32
N TYR A 561 2.81 -9.72 -7.33
CA TYR A 561 2.24 -9.15 -6.11
C TYR A 561 3.29 -9.10 -5.01
N SER A 562 3.99 -7.97 -4.94
CA SER A 562 5.17 -7.74 -4.11
C SER A 562 4.90 -7.65 -2.61
N TYR A 563 3.67 -7.80 -2.16
CA TYR A 563 3.30 -7.68 -0.74
C TYR A 563 2.20 -8.68 -0.36
N VAL A 564 2.20 -9.13 0.90
CA VAL A 564 1.22 -10.06 1.45
C VAL A 564 0.87 -9.74 2.91
N GLY A 565 -0.41 -9.84 3.26
CA GLY A 565 -0.86 -9.82 4.65
C GLY A 565 -1.09 -11.23 5.20
N LYS A 566 -1.32 -11.33 6.52
CA LYS A 566 -1.60 -12.58 7.21
C LYS A 566 -2.93 -13.19 6.73
N GLY A 567 -2.98 -14.52 6.79
CA GLY A 567 -4.14 -15.29 6.37
C GLY A 567 -5.36 -15.07 7.26
N PHE A 568 -6.54 -14.98 6.66
CA PHE A 568 -7.84 -15.00 7.34
C PHE A 568 -8.78 -16.02 6.69
N THR A 569 -9.89 -16.35 7.34
CA THR A 569 -10.88 -17.30 6.79
C THR A 569 -12.23 -16.62 6.62
N CYS A 570 -12.79 -16.69 5.42
CA CYS A 570 -14.18 -16.36 5.14
C CYS A 570 -15.09 -17.45 5.71
N LEU A 571 -16.07 -17.06 6.54
CA LEU A 571 -16.97 -18.02 7.22
C LEU A 571 -18.37 -18.03 6.64
N GLU A 572 -18.83 -16.90 6.09
CA GLU A 572 -20.16 -16.76 5.51
C GLU A 572 -20.06 -16.45 4.02
N GLU A 573 -20.96 -17.05 3.25
CA GLU A 573 -21.05 -16.85 1.81
C GLU A 573 -21.61 -15.45 1.53
N ASN A 574 -20.99 -14.75 0.57
CA ASN A 574 -21.39 -13.41 0.12
C ASN A 574 -21.16 -12.28 1.14
N ASP A 575 -20.36 -12.53 2.17
CA ASP A 575 -19.81 -11.46 3.01
C ASP A 575 -19.08 -10.46 2.13
N VAL A 576 -19.45 -9.18 2.23
CA VAL A 576 -18.73 -8.07 1.62
C VAL A 576 -17.46 -7.83 2.43
N ILE A 577 -16.32 -7.83 1.74
CA ILE A 577 -15.02 -7.55 2.30
C ILE A 577 -14.57 -6.17 1.82
N THR A 578 -14.29 -5.27 2.75
CA THR A 578 -13.54 -4.04 2.46
C THR A 578 -12.11 -4.21 2.93
N LEU A 579 -11.18 -4.16 1.99
CA LEU A 579 -9.75 -4.20 2.24
C LEU A 579 -9.19 -2.77 2.22
N SER A 580 -8.69 -2.31 3.37
CA SER A 580 -7.92 -1.06 3.49
C SER A 580 -6.44 -1.41 3.60
N VAL A 581 -5.60 -0.83 2.76
CA VAL A 581 -4.15 -1.03 2.81
C VAL A 581 -3.45 0.30 2.98
N SER A 582 -2.53 0.36 3.95
CA SER A 582 -1.79 1.55 4.32
C SER A 582 -0.31 1.39 4.00
N GLY A 583 0.27 2.48 3.52
CA GLY A 583 1.66 2.53 3.07
C GLY A 583 2.26 3.91 3.21
N VAL A 584 3.51 4.03 2.81
CA VAL A 584 4.22 5.30 2.62
C VAL A 584 4.70 5.40 1.17
N ASP A 585 4.55 6.58 0.59
CA ASP A 585 5.07 6.86 -0.75
C ASP A 585 6.60 7.07 -0.74
N ALA A 586 7.17 7.38 -1.90
CA ALA A 586 8.60 7.60 -2.05
C ALA A 586 9.18 8.77 -1.23
N TYR A 587 8.32 9.66 -0.72
CA TYR A 587 8.66 10.82 0.12
C TYR A 587 8.26 10.60 1.57
N ASN A 588 8.02 9.34 1.96
CA ASN A 588 7.64 8.92 3.29
C ASN A 588 6.31 9.55 3.77
N GLN A 589 5.41 9.88 2.84
CA GLN A 589 4.07 10.37 3.17
C GLN A 589 3.10 9.20 3.29
N PRO A 590 2.32 9.13 4.39
CA PRO A 590 1.38 8.04 4.60
C PRO A 590 0.18 8.14 3.65
N PHE A 591 -0.28 7.00 3.16
CA PHE A 591 -1.51 6.89 2.38
C PHE A 591 -2.29 5.63 2.73
N THR A 592 -3.57 5.64 2.39
CA THR A 592 -4.43 4.45 2.46
C THR A 592 -5.22 4.30 1.15
N ARG A 593 -5.42 3.06 0.72
CA ARG A 593 -6.25 2.66 -0.43
C ARG A 593 -7.27 1.62 0.00
N GLN A 594 -8.47 1.70 -0.55
CA GLN A 594 -9.57 0.80 -0.23
C GLN A 594 -10.09 0.08 -1.47
N SER A 595 -10.20 -1.25 -1.39
CA SER A 595 -10.90 -2.08 -2.37
C SER A 595 -12.05 -2.84 -1.69
N THR A 596 -13.07 -3.21 -2.45
CA THR A 596 -14.18 -4.03 -1.97
C THR A 596 -14.21 -5.30 -2.79
N THR A 597 -14.60 -6.38 -2.15
CA THR A 597 -14.74 -7.71 -2.74
C THR A 597 -15.69 -8.52 -1.86
N TYR A 598 -15.76 -9.83 -2.04
CA TYR A 598 -16.71 -10.71 -1.39
C TYR A 598 -16.09 -12.07 -1.06
N CYS A 599 -16.72 -12.79 -0.14
CA CYS A 599 -16.43 -14.19 0.13
C CYS A 599 -17.26 -15.09 -0.80
N LYS A 600 -16.60 -16.01 -1.52
CA LYS A 600 -17.26 -16.91 -2.47
C LYS A 600 -16.94 -18.38 -2.22
N LYS A 601 -17.92 -19.26 -2.38
CA LYS A 601 -17.70 -20.72 -2.37
C LYS A 601 -16.95 -21.19 -3.65
N PRO A 602 -15.90 -22.01 -3.52
CA PRO A 602 -15.21 -22.56 -4.69
C PRO A 602 -16.14 -23.41 -5.57
N GLY A 603 -16.19 -23.13 -6.88
CA GLY A 603 -16.87 -23.98 -7.86
C GLY A 603 -18.41 -23.92 -7.87
N SER A 604 -19.01 -22.90 -7.26
CA SER A 604 -20.42 -22.58 -7.52
C SER A 604 -20.54 -21.99 -8.93
N VAL A 605 -21.12 -22.79 -9.84
CA VAL A 605 -21.40 -22.39 -11.24
C VAL A 605 -22.46 -21.32 -11.23
#